data_AF-A0A7Y0S1E5-F1
#
_entry.id   AF-A0A7Y0S1E5-F1
#
_cell.length_a   1.000
_cell.length_b   1.000
_cell.length_c   1.000
_cell.angle_alpha   90.00
_cell.angle_beta   90.00
_cell.angle_gamma   90.00
#
_symmetry.space_group_name_H-M   'P 1'
#
loop_
_entity.id
_entity.type
_entity.pdbx_description
1 polymer ?
#
loop_
_entity_poly.entity_id
_entity_poly.type
_entity_poly.pdbx_seq_one_letter_code
_entity_poly.pdbx_strand_id
1 'polypeptide(L)'
;VIWQGKGATAEQVNQAVSAAREAFIDWKKRPFSEREAIVLAFAEKVKENSEKIAEVIAKETGKPIWETRTEAAAMAGKIAISIRAYH
;
A
#
# COMPACT_ATOMS: atom_id res chain seq x y z
N VAL A 1 -14.89 3.20 -19.17
CA VAL A 1 -14.85 3.55 -17.73
C VAL A 1 -14.15 2.41 -17.01
N ILE A 2 -12.93 2.62 -16.47
CA ILE A 2 -12.11 1.56 -15.84
C ILE A 2 -12.52 1.34 -14.37
N TRP A 3 -12.90 2.41 -13.67
CA TRP A 3 -13.51 2.35 -12.34
C TRP A 3 -14.55 3.46 -12.18
N GLN A 4 -15.58 3.22 -11.37
CA GLN A 4 -16.57 4.21 -10.96
C GLN A 4 -17.06 3.93 -9.54
N GLY A 5 -17.36 4.98 -8.78
CA GLY A 5 -17.85 4.87 -7.40
C GLY A 5 -18.29 6.21 -6.83
N LYS A 6 -18.85 6.19 -5.62
CA LYS A 6 -19.21 7.41 -4.88
C LYS A 6 -17.97 7.91 -4.15
N GLY A 7 -17.71 9.22 -4.22
CA GLY A 7 -16.74 9.87 -3.35
C GLY A 7 -17.16 9.74 -1.88
N ALA A 8 -16.18 9.74 -0.98
CA ALA A 8 -16.46 9.71 0.45
C ALA A 8 -17.16 11.00 0.91
N THR A 9 -18.18 10.88 1.75
CA THR A 9 -18.80 12.03 2.41
C THR A 9 -17.93 12.56 3.55
N ALA A 10 -18.17 13.79 4.01
CA ALA A 10 -17.46 14.35 5.17
C ALA A 10 -17.58 13.44 6.41
N GLU A 11 -18.74 12.84 6.62
CA GLU A 11 -18.98 11.89 7.71
C GLU A 11 -18.13 10.62 7.57
N GLN A 12 -18.04 10.04 6.36
CA GLN A 12 -17.20 8.87 6.13
C GLN A 12 -15.70 9.17 6.30
N VAL A 13 -15.27 10.38 5.93
CA VAL A 13 -13.90 10.84 6.18
C VAL A 13 -13.64 10.96 7.69
N ASN A 14 -14.56 11.57 8.44
CA ASN A 14 -14.44 11.67 9.90
C ASN A 14 -14.37 10.29 10.56
N GLN A 15 -15.19 9.34 10.11
CA GLN A 15 -15.17 7.95 10.58
C GLN A 15 -13.82 7.27 10.31
N ALA A 16 -13.24 7.45 9.12
CA ALA A 16 -11.92 6.89 8.79
C ALA A 16 -10.81 7.47 9.68
N VAL A 17 -10.86 8.79 9.97
CA VAL A 17 -9.90 9.45 10.85
C VAL A 17 -10.04 8.95 12.30
N SER A 18 -11.26 8.84 12.82
CA SER A 18 -11.52 8.32 14.16
C SER A 18 -11.02 6.88 14.30
N ALA A 19 -11.32 6.01 13.33
CA ALA A 19 -10.84 4.63 13.32
C ALA A 19 -9.30 4.56 13.29
N ALA A 20 -8.64 5.39 12.48
CA ALA A 20 -7.18 5.47 12.45
C ALA A 20 -6.60 5.94 13.80
N ARG A 21 -7.26 6.90 14.47
CA ARG A 21 -6.85 7.43 15.77
C ARG A 21 -6.96 6.38 16.87
N GLU A 22 -8.03 5.58 16.85
CA GLU A 22 -8.23 4.47 17.79
C GLU A 22 -7.17 3.38 17.59
N ALA A 23 -6.97 2.92 16.35
CA ALA A 23 -5.98 1.89 16.02
C ALA A 23 -4.52 2.30 16.27
N PHE A 24 -4.23 3.60 16.26
CA PHE A 24 -2.88 4.13 16.44
C PHE A 24 -2.24 3.73 17.77
N ILE A 25 -3.02 3.70 18.87
CA ILE A 25 -2.47 3.42 20.20
C ILE A 25 -1.88 2.00 20.24
N ASP A 26 -2.60 1.01 19.73
CA ASP A 26 -2.13 -0.36 19.71
C ASP A 26 -1.02 -0.55 18.68
N TRP A 27 -1.14 0.07 17.50
CA TRP A 27 -0.10 0.03 16.47
C TRP A 27 1.24 0.59 16.94
N LYS A 28 1.22 1.73 17.64
CA LYS A 28 2.43 2.38 18.17
C LYS A 28 3.12 1.52 19.23
N LYS A 29 2.34 0.83 20.07
CA LYS A 29 2.86 -0.01 21.16
C LYS A 29 3.49 -1.32 20.67
N ARG A 30 3.16 -1.78 19.46
CA ARG A 30 3.79 -2.98 18.89
C ARG A 30 5.30 -2.81 18.79
N PRO A 31 6.10 -3.85 19.06
CA PRO A 31 7.52 -3.88 18.75
C PRO A 31 7.78 -3.59 17.27
N PHE A 32 8.96 -3.04 16.97
CA PHE A 32 9.35 -2.80 15.58
C PHE A 32 9.31 -4.08 14.75
N SER A 33 9.83 -5.18 15.28
CA SER A 33 9.87 -6.50 14.61
C SER A 33 8.48 -7.00 14.20
N GLU A 34 7.44 -6.74 14.99
CA GLU A 34 6.06 -7.09 14.61
C GLU A 34 5.55 -6.23 13.45
N ARG A 35 5.82 -4.92 13.49
CA ARG A 35 5.42 -4.02 12.39
C ARG A 35 6.19 -4.34 11.11
N GLU A 36 7.47 -4.67 11.25
CA GLU A 36 8.35 -5.13 10.18
C GLU A 36 7.81 -6.41 9.53
N ALA A 37 7.44 -7.42 10.33
CA ALA A 37 6.86 -8.66 9.81
C ALA A 37 5.58 -8.41 8.99
N ILE A 38 4.73 -7.48 9.40
CA ILE A 38 3.49 -7.13 8.68
C ILE A 38 3.81 -6.49 7.32
N VAL A 39 4.74 -5.53 7.27
CA VAL A 39 5.11 -4.89 5.99
C VAL A 39 5.88 -5.84 5.07
N LEU A 40 6.68 -6.77 5.61
CA LEU A 40 7.32 -7.82 4.82
C LEU A 40 6.29 -8.79 4.23
N ALA A 41 5.25 -9.17 5.00
CA ALA A 41 4.16 -9.98 4.47
C ALA A 41 3.39 -9.23 3.35
N PHE A 42 3.20 -7.92 3.48
CA PHE A 42 2.65 -7.10 2.40
C PHE A 42 3.57 -7.09 1.17
N ALA A 43 4.89 -7.01 1.34
CA ALA A 43 5.84 -7.10 0.24
C ALA A 43 5.69 -8.40 -0.56
N GLU A 44 5.51 -9.53 0.11
CA GLU A 44 5.26 -10.82 -0.55
C GLU A 44 3.93 -10.80 -1.32
N LYS A 45 2.86 -10.23 -0.73
CA LYS A 45 1.58 -10.07 -1.46
C LYS A 45 1.68 -9.15 -2.68
N VAL A 46 2.46 -8.08 -2.61
CA VAL A 46 2.74 -7.23 -3.76
C VAL A 46 3.48 -7.99 -4.85
N LYS A 47 4.49 -8.80 -4.49
CA LYS A 47 5.22 -9.64 -5.46
C LYS A 47 4.29 -10.66 -6.14
N GLU A 48 3.50 -11.39 -5.35
CA GLU A 48 2.51 -12.37 -5.82
C GLU A 48 1.50 -11.74 -6.81
N ASN A 49 1.13 -10.47 -6.60
CA ASN A 49 0.12 -9.76 -7.40
C ASN A 49 0.70 -8.71 -8.35
N SER A 50 2.03 -8.71 -8.55
CA SER A 50 2.75 -7.63 -9.23
C SER A 50 2.24 -7.33 -10.63
N GLU A 51 1.97 -8.37 -11.43
CA GLU A 51 1.45 -8.20 -12.79
C GLU A 51 0.04 -7.58 -12.78
N LYS A 52 -0.84 -8.02 -11.86
CA LYS A 52 -2.18 -7.46 -11.71
C LYS A 52 -2.14 -5.99 -11.30
N ILE A 53 -1.23 -5.63 -10.38
CA ILE A 53 -1.01 -4.24 -9.98
C ILE A 53 -0.54 -3.41 -11.18
N ALA A 54 0.45 -3.90 -11.93
CA ALA A 54 0.97 -3.23 -13.12
C ALA A 54 -0.11 -3.01 -14.19
N GLU A 55 -0.98 -3.99 -14.41
CA GLU A 55 -2.12 -3.87 -15.33
C GLU A 55 -3.12 -2.81 -14.89
N VAL A 56 -3.45 -2.74 -13.59
CA VAL A 56 -4.37 -1.73 -13.06
C VAL A 56 -3.79 -0.34 -13.26
N ILE A 57 -2.52 -0.13 -12.89
CA ILE A 57 -1.83 1.15 -13.09
C ILE A 57 -1.85 1.52 -14.57
N ALA A 58 -1.51 0.59 -15.48
CA ALA A 58 -1.49 0.85 -16.92
C ALA A 58 -2.86 1.25 -17.46
N LYS A 59 -3.92 0.54 -17.06
CA LYS A 59 -5.30 0.80 -17.51
C LYS A 59 -5.85 2.12 -16.98
N GLU A 60 -5.54 2.49 -15.74
CA GLU A 60 -6.05 3.73 -15.12
C GLU A 60 -5.27 4.98 -15.53
N THR A 61 -3.96 4.86 -15.80
CA THR A 61 -3.09 6.02 -16.05
C THR A 61 -2.68 6.18 -17.51
N GLY A 62 -2.83 5.14 -18.35
CA GLY A 62 -2.37 5.13 -19.73
C GLY A 62 -0.87 4.86 -19.92
N LYS A 63 -0.12 4.61 -18.83
CA LYS A 63 1.29 4.25 -18.89
C LYS A 63 1.51 2.91 -19.59
N PRO A 64 2.58 2.73 -20.38
CA PRO A 64 2.92 1.43 -20.97
C PRO A 64 3.15 0.36 -19.89
N ILE A 65 2.67 -0.87 -20.14
CA ILE A 65 2.74 -1.98 -19.17
C ILE A 65 4.17 -2.30 -18.71
N TRP A 66 5.16 -2.12 -19.58
CA TRP A 66 6.56 -2.36 -19.23
C TRP A 66 7.06 -1.35 -18.19
N GLU A 67 6.55 -0.13 -18.20
CA GLU A 67 6.88 0.90 -17.20
C GLU A 67 6.15 0.61 -15.88
N THR A 68 4.86 0.26 -15.93
CA THR A 68 4.07 0.01 -14.71
C THR A 68 4.49 -1.27 -13.98
N ARG A 69 5.08 -2.25 -14.67
CA ARG A 69 5.78 -3.38 -14.04
C ARG A 69 6.93 -2.93 -13.15
N THR A 70 7.68 -1.91 -13.56
CA THR A 70 8.77 -1.36 -12.73
C THR A 70 8.22 -0.66 -11.49
N GLU A 71 7.08 0.03 -11.61
CA GLU A 71 6.40 0.68 -10.50
C GLU A 71 5.88 -0.35 -9.47
N ALA A 72 5.21 -1.42 -9.94
CA ALA A 72 4.75 -2.50 -9.08
C ALA A 72 5.92 -3.21 -8.38
N ALA A 73 7.04 -3.45 -9.07
CA ALA A 73 8.24 -4.03 -8.46
C ALA A 73 8.88 -3.09 -7.42
N ALA A 74 8.90 -1.77 -7.69
CA ALA A 74 9.48 -0.77 -6.79
C ALA A 74 8.74 -0.69 -5.45
N MET A 75 7.43 -0.97 -5.41
CA MET A 75 6.63 -1.00 -4.17
C MET A 75 7.20 -1.98 -3.14
N ALA A 76 7.51 -3.22 -3.54
CA ALA A 76 8.12 -4.20 -2.65
C ALA A 76 9.57 -3.82 -2.30
N GLY A 77 10.33 -3.29 -3.26
CA GLY A 77 11.70 -2.83 -3.04
C GLY A 77 11.80 -1.69 -2.00
N LYS A 78 10.81 -0.79 -1.98
CA LYS A 78 10.75 0.34 -1.04
C LYS A 78 10.72 -0.11 0.42
N ILE A 79 10.11 -1.26 0.71
CA ILE A 79 10.00 -1.80 2.07
C ILE A 79 11.39 -2.18 2.59
N ALA A 80 12.16 -2.93 1.82
CA ALA A 80 13.52 -3.32 2.19
C ALA A 80 14.45 -2.12 2.40
N ILE A 81 14.33 -1.08 1.55
CA ILE A 81 15.10 0.17 1.69
C ILE A 81 14.70 0.92 2.98
N SER A 82 13.41 0.95 3.30
CA SER A 82 12.90 1.67 4.47
C SER A 82 13.30 0.99 5.79
N ILE A 83 13.28 -0.35 5.83
CA ILE A 83 13.79 -1.13 6.98
C ILE A 83 15.28 -0.87 7.19
N ARG A 84 16.07 -0.92 6.11
CA ARG A 84 17.51 -0.65 6.17
C ARG A 84 17.82 0.75 6.69
N ALA A 85 17.03 1.75 6.33
CA ALA A 85 17.23 3.13 6.77
C ALA A 85 16.79 3.37 8.24
N TYR A 86 15.99 2.47 8.82
CA TYR A 86 15.58 2.55 10.23
C TYR A 86 16.68 2.05 11.17
N HIS A 87 17.52 1.14 10.71
CA HIS A 87 18.67 0.59 11.43
C HIS A 87 19.94 1.41 11.19
#